data_AF-A0A1F3ZP60-F1
#
_entry.id   AF-A0A1F3ZP60-F1
#
_cell.length_a   1.000
_cell.length_b   1.000
_cell.length_c   1.000
_cell.angle_alpha   90.00
_cell.angle_beta   90.00
_cell.angle_gamma   90.00
#
_symmetry.space_group_name_H-M   'P 1'
#
loop_
_entity.id
_entity.type
_entity.pdbx_description
1 polymer ?
#
loop_
_entity_poly.entity_id
_entity_poly.type
_entity_poly.pdbx_seq_one_letter_code
_entity_poly.pdbx_strand_id
1 'polypeptide(L)'
;MVAALDQFAYRFTRLQDTLGGRVFRRLLVEHFGEPYEDSSLRDVVDRLEKLGVIASAERWSQIRAMRNTLAHDYPETAEEKAAAIELAREMAREMASMLDGMRAITNRTVPGPAAH
;
A
#
# COMPACT_ATOMS: atom_id res chain seq x y z
N MET A 1 -25.66 5.99 4.65
CA MET A 1 -24.94 4.71 4.86
C MET A 1 -24.17 4.30 3.60
N VAL A 2 -24.83 4.21 2.45
CA VAL A 2 -24.20 3.90 1.14
C VAL A 2 -23.05 4.86 0.78
N ALA A 3 -23.28 6.18 0.84
CA ALA A 3 -22.23 7.17 0.50
C ALA A 3 -20.96 7.10 1.37
N ALA A 4 -21.06 6.65 2.63
CA ALA A 4 -19.90 6.50 3.51
C ALA A 4 -19.04 5.30 3.11
N LEU A 5 -19.69 4.22 2.66
CA LEU A 5 -19.03 3.02 2.15
C LEU A 5 -18.32 3.31 0.82
N ASP A 6 -18.99 4.01 -0.10
CA ASP A 6 -18.39 4.43 -1.37
C ASP A 6 -17.16 5.32 -1.13
N GLN A 7 -17.28 6.27 -0.18
CA GLN A 7 -16.19 7.14 0.20
C GLN A 7 -15.01 6.37 0.80
N PHE A 8 -15.28 5.32 1.58
CA PHE A 8 -14.26 4.43 2.12
C PHE A 8 -13.56 3.65 0.99
N ALA A 9 -14.31 2.97 0.12
CA ALA A 9 -13.76 2.20 -1.01
C ALA A 9 -12.90 3.09 -1.94
N TYR A 10 -13.35 4.31 -2.20
CA TYR A 10 -12.58 5.31 -2.95
C TYR A 10 -11.25 5.65 -2.25
N ARG A 11 -11.28 5.97 -0.95
CA ARG A 11 -10.06 6.32 -0.19
C ARG A 11 -9.10 5.15 -0.06
N PHE A 12 -9.63 3.95 0.14
CA PHE A 12 -8.86 2.70 0.17
C PHE A 12 -8.09 2.50 -1.13
N THR A 13 -8.75 2.66 -2.28
CA THR A 13 -8.12 2.60 -3.60
C THR A 13 -7.03 3.64 -3.76
N ARG A 14 -7.32 4.89 -3.40
CA ARG A 14 -6.35 6.01 -3.51
C ARG A 14 -5.11 5.80 -2.65
N LEU A 15 -5.25 5.13 -1.50
CA LEU A 15 -4.13 4.77 -0.64
C LEU A 15 -3.24 3.73 -1.34
N GLN A 16 -3.82 2.68 -1.91
CA GLN A 16 -3.07 1.67 -2.67
C GLN A 16 -2.32 2.28 -3.86
N ASP A 17 -3.01 3.11 -4.65
CA ASP A 17 -2.42 3.75 -5.83
C ASP A 17 -1.26 4.67 -5.44
N THR A 18 -1.38 5.38 -4.30
CA THR A 18 -0.31 6.24 -3.80
C THR A 18 0.88 5.42 -3.30
N LEU A 19 0.63 4.37 -2.52
CA LEU A 19 1.68 3.51 -1.99
C LEU A 19 2.44 2.80 -3.11
N GLY A 20 1.74 2.02 -3.95
CA GLY A 20 2.37 1.25 -5.02
C GLY A 20 2.86 2.14 -6.17
N GLY A 21 2.07 3.13 -6.58
CA GLY A 21 2.38 3.98 -7.71
C GLY A 21 3.58 4.89 -7.46
N ARG A 22 3.67 5.46 -6.25
CA ARG A 22 4.64 6.52 -5.93
C ARG A 22 5.58 6.18 -4.79
N VAL A 23 5.06 5.81 -3.61
CA VAL A 23 5.89 5.67 -2.41
C VAL A 23 6.90 4.55 -2.56
N PHE A 24 6.47 3.37 -2.98
CA PHE A 24 7.34 2.20 -3.15
C PHE A 24 8.47 2.46 -4.15
N ARG A 25 8.12 3.03 -5.32
CA ARG A 25 9.11 3.37 -6.35
C ARG A 25 10.09 4.42 -5.87
N ARG A 26 9.59 5.52 -5.29
CA ARG A 26 10.45 6.60 -4.78
C ARG A 26 11.36 6.11 -3.67
N LEU A 27 10.91 5.17 -2.84
CA LEU A 27 11.80 4.60 -1.84
C LEU A 27 12.96 3.84 -2.51
N LEU A 28 12.70 2.99 -3.50
CA LEU A 28 13.78 2.30 -4.21
C LEU A 28 14.73 3.27 -4.92
N VAL A 29 14.18 4.26 -5.61
CA VAL A 29 14.95 5.21 -6.44
C VAL A 29 15.68 6.23 -5.58
N GLU A 30 14.95 6.98 -4.74
CA GLU A 30 15.49 8.12 -4.01
C GLU A 30 16.27 7.69 -2.76
N HIS A 31 15.88 6.58 -2.12
CA HIS A 31 16.53 6.13 -0.87
C HIS A 31 17.57 5.03 -1.11
N PHE A 32 17.28 4.03 -1.94
CA PHE A 32 18.20 2.92 -2.22
C PHE A 32 19.05 3.13 -3.49
N GLY A 33 18.75 4.14 -4.32
CA GLY A 33 19.50 4.42 -5.55
C GLY A 33 19.32 3.35 -6.62
N GLU A 34 18.23 2.57 -6.58
CA GLU A 34 17.97 1.49 -7.52
C GLU A 34 17.05 1.96 -8.67
N PRO A 35 17.37 1.65 -9.94
CA PRO A 35 16.66 2.18 -11.12
C PRO A 35 15.33 1.45 -11.38
N TYR A 36 14.36 1.65 -10.50
CA TYR A 36 13.04 1.01 -10.53
C TYR A 36 11.89 1.93 -11.00
N GLU A 37 12.21 3.09 -11.59
CA GLU A 37 11.25 4.11 -12.05
C GLU A 37 10.21 3.52 -13.00
N ASP A 38 10.68 2.76 -14.00
CA ASP A 38 9.86 2.18 -15.07
C ASP A 38 9.55 0.68 -14.84
N SER A 39 9.97 0.12 -13.71
CA SER A 39 9.73 -1.28 -13.39
C SER A 39 8.25 -1.56 -13.10
N SER A 40 7.85 -2.82 -13.32
CA SER A 40 6.52 -3.26 -12.96
C SER A 40 6.31 -3.13 -11.45
N LEU A 41 5.06 -2.89 -11.02
CA LEU A 41 4.77 -2.81 -9.58
C LEU A 41 5.10 -4.12 -8.86
N ARG A 42 5.02 -5.25 -9.55
CA ARG A 42 5.40 -6.55 -8.99
C ARG A 42 6.89 -6.57 -8.66
N ASP A 43 7.75 -6.21 -9.61
CA ASP A 43 9.21 -6.21 -9.39
C ASP A 43 9.62 -5.25 -8.27
N VAL A 44 8.96 -4.09 -8.20
CA VAL A 44 9.14 -3.12 -7.10
C VAL A 44 8.82 -3.74 -5.75
N VAL A 45 7.68 -4.42 -5.63
CA VAL A 45 7.24 -5.00 -4.35
C VAL A 45 8.09 -6.21 -3.98
N ASP A 46 8.43 -7.08 -4.93
CA ASP A 46 9.34 -8.21 -4.73
C ASP A 46 10.72 -7.73 -4.26
N ARG A 47 11.19 -6.58 -4.77
CA ARG A 47 12.44 -5.97 -4.33
C ARG A 47 12.34 -5.44 -2.90
N LEU A 48 11.25 -4.73 -2.57
CA LEU A 48 11.01 -4.21 -1.22
C LEU A 48 10.85 -5.33 -0.18
N GLU A 49 10.30 -6.47 -0.57
CA GLU A 49 10.25 -7.68 0.26
C GLU A 49 11.66 -8.21 0.54
N LYS A 50 12.51 -8.36 -0.49
CA LYS A 50 13.91 -8.77 -0.33
C LYS A 50 14.73 -7.81 0.53
N LEU A 51 14.40 -6.52 0.53
CA LEU A 51 15.01 -5.50 1.39
C LEU A 51 14.45 -5.50 2.82
N GLY A 52 13.41 -6.29 3.11
CA GLY A 52 12.73 -6.33 4.40
C GLY A 52 11.88 -5.10 4.70
N VAL A 53 11.58 -4.27 3.69
CA VAL A 53 10.73 -3.08 3.84
C VAL A 53 9.26 -3.46 3.90
N ILE A 54 8.85 -4.42 3.08
CA ILE A 54 7.51 -5.02 3.09
C ILE A 54 7.66 -6.46 3.56
N ALA A 55 6.75 -6.92 4.42
CA ALA A 55 6.82 -8.28 4.96
C ALA A 55 6.46 -9.37 3.94
N SER A 56 5.53 -9.08 3.01
CA SER A 56 5.13 -10.03 1.98
C SER A 56 4.61 -9.35 0.71
N ALA A 57 5.19 -9.72 -0.44
CA ALA A 57 4.73 -9.26 -1.75
C ALA A 57 3.39 -9.88 -2.15
N GLU A 58 3.18 -11.14 -1.78
CA GLU A 58 1.91 -11.84 -1.96
C GLU A 58 0.79 -11.16 -1.16
N ARG A 59 1.08 -10.77 0.09
CA ARG A 59 0.11 -10.04 0.91
C ARG A 59 -0.29 -8.71 0.29
N TRP A 60 0.66 -7.97 -0.28
CA TRP A 60 0.35 -6.75 -1.03
C TRP A 60 -0.57 -7.02 -2.23
N SER A 61 -0.37 -8.13 -2.95
CA SER A 61 -1.24 -8.52 -4.05
C SER A 61 -2.68 -8.79 -3.59
N GLN A 62 -2.87 -9.41 -2.42
CA GLN A 62 -4.19 -9.62 -1.81
C GLN A 62 -4.86 -8.29 -1.43
N ILE A 63 -4.12 -7.35 -0.84
CA ILE A 63 -4.62 -5.99 -0.56
C ILE A 63 -5.11 -5.33 -1.85
N ARG A 64 -4.36 -5.46 -2.94
CA ARG A 64 -4.76 -4.94 -4.25
C ARG A 64 -6.02 -5.57 -4.80
N ALA A 65 -6.19 -6.88 -4.64
CA ALA A 65 -7.38 -7.58 -5.08
C ALA A 65 -8.65 -7.11 -4.34
N MET A 66 -8.52 -6.70 -3.07
CA MET A 66 -9.63 -6.19 -2.26
C MET A 66 -10.34 -4.99 -2.87
N ARG A 67 -9.65 -4.17 -3.68
CA ARG A 67 -10.29 -3.08 -4.43
C ARG A 67 -11.41 -3.60 -5.32
N ASN A 68 -11.20 -4.72 -5.99
CA ASN A 68 -12.19 -5.30 -6.90
C ASN A 68 -13.38 -5.85 -6.13
N THR A 69 -13.14 -6.41 -4.93
CA THR A 69 -14.18 -6.85 -4.00
C THR A 69 -15.03 -5.68 -3.50
N LEU A 70 -14.42 -4.54 -3.19
CA LEU A 70 -15.15 -3.33 -2.76
C LEU A 70 -15.88 -2.61 -3.90
N ALA A 71 -15.41 -2.77 -5.14
CA ALA A 71 -16.00 -2.14 -6.32
C ALA A 71 -17.11 -2.98 -6.97
N HIS A 72 -17.17 -4.29 -6.69
CA HIS A 72 -18.23 -5.15 -7.18
C HIS A 72 -19.43 -5.16 -6.23
N ASP A 73 -20.62 -5.33 -6.80
CA ASP A 73 -21.85 -5.53 -6.04
C ASP A 73 -21.97 -6.92 -5.40
N TYR A 74 -21.03 -7.83 -5.71
CA TYR A 74 -20.84 -9.08 -4.99
C TYR A 74 -20.03 -8.78 -3.74
N PRO A 75 -20.54 -9.15 -2.56
CA PRO A 75 -21.27 -10.40 -2.35
C PRO A 75 -22.82 -10.32 -2.29
N GLU A 76 -23.48 -11.47 -2.44
CA GLU A 76 -24.94 -11.59 -2.62
C GLU A 76 -25.75 -11.30 -1.34
N THR A 77 -25.10 -11.37 -0.17
CA THR A 77 -25.71 -11.15 1.15
C THR A 77 -25.14 -9.94 1.90
N ALA A 78 -25.89 -9.42 2.88
CA ALA A 78 -25.45 -8.30 3.70
C ALA A 78 -24.28 -8.68 4.62
N GLU A 79 -24.25 -9.93 5.08
CA GLU A 79 -23.23 -10.50 5.96
C GLU A 79 -21.87 -10.54 5.27
N GLU A 80 -21.83 -11.03 4.03
CA GLU A 80 -20.60 -11.06 3.25
C GLU A 80 -20.10 -9.64 2.93
N LYS A 81 -21.02 -8.68 2.68
CA LYS A 81 -20.65 -7.26 2.46
C LYS A 81 -19.99 -6.69 3.72
N ALA A 82 -20.57 -6.96 4.89
CA ALA A 82 -19.99 -6.55 6.16
C ALA A 82 -18.60 -7.18 6.40
N ALA A 83 -18.43 -8.46 6.09
CA ALA A 83 -17.14 -9.16 6.20
C ALA A 83 -16.07 -8.56 5.28
N ALA A 84 -16.42 -8.25 4.03
CA ALA A 84 -15.51 -7.60 3.09
C ALA A 84 -15.06 -6.21 3.56
N ILE A 85 -15.98 -5.42 4.13
CA ILE A 85 -15.68 -4.11 4.70
C ILE A 85 -14.73 -4.22 5.88
N GLU A 86 -14.97 -5.17 6.78
CA GLU A 86 -14.11 -5.37 7.95
C GLU A 86 -12.70 -5.81 7.54
N LEU A 87 -12.59 -6.73 6.59
CA LEU A 87 -11.30 -7.14 6.03
C LEU A 87 -10.57 -5.98 5.34
N ALA A 88 -11.28 -5.17 4.55
CA ALA A 88 -10.70 -3.98 3.93
C ALA A 88 -10.22 -2.95 4.97
N ARG A 89 -10.94 -2.80 6.08
CA ARG A 89 -10.55 -1.92 7.20
C ARG A 89 -9.26 -2.41 7.86
N GLU A 90 -9.09 -3.71 8.04
CA GLU A 90 -7.84 -4.32 8.51
C GLU A 90 -6.69 -4.07 7.55
N MET A 91 -6.90 -4.34 6.26
CA MET A 91 -5.91 -4.08 5.21
C MET A 91 -5.54 -2.58 5.10
N ALA A 92 -6.47 -1.67 5.36
CA ALA A 92 -6.20 -0.24 5.41
C ALA A 92 -5.22 0.12 6.54
N ARG A 93 -5.38 -0.49 7.72
CA ARG A 93 -4.43 -0.33 8.83
C ARG A 93 -3.08 -0.94 8.49
N GLU A 94 -3.05 -2.09 7.84
CA GLU A 94 -1.82 -2.73 7.39
C GLU A 94 -1.03 -1.82 6.45
N MET A 95 -1.70 -1.19 5.47
CA MET A 95 -1.11 -0.18 4.59
C MET A 95 -0.59 1.05 5.34
N ALA A 96 -1.30 1.52 6.37
CA ALA A 96 -0.84 2.63 7.20
C ALA A 96 0.44 2.25 7.97
N SER A 97 0.50 1.05 8.55
CA SER A 97 1.71 0.54 9.21
C SER A 97 2.89 0.40 8.25
N MET A 98 2.67 -0.05 7.00
CA MET A 98 3.71 -0.07 5.97
C MET A 98 4.27 1.34 5.73
N LEU A 99 3.39 2.34 5.58
CA LEU A 99 3.80 3.73 5.38
C LEU A 99 4.64 4.26 6.54
N ASP A 100 4.22 3.99 7.78
CA ASP A 100 4.97 4.42 8.96
C ASP A 100 6.32 3.71 9.08
N GLY A 101 6.40 2.42 8.71
CA GLY A 101 7.65 1.68 8.59
C GLY A 101 8.61 2.33 7.59
N MET A 102 8.12 2.69 6.40
CA MET A 102 8.91 3.39 5.38
C MET A 102 9.37 4.77 5.84
N ARG A 103 8.51 5.55 6.51
CA ARG A 103 8.89 6.84 7.11
C ARG A 103 9.99 6.69 8.15
N ALA A 104 9.93 5.65 8.97
CA ALA A 104 10.97 5.37 9.94
C ALA A 104 12.31 4.99 9.28
N ILE A 105 12.28 4.36 8.10
CA ILE A 105 13.49 4.11 7.30
C ILE A 105 14.06 5.43 6.80
N THR A 106 13.24 6.27 6.14
CA THR A 106 13.73 7.54 5.58
C THR A 106 14.24 8.51 6.65
N ASN A 107 13.60 8.56 7.82
CA ASN A 107 14.02 9.45 8.91
C ASN A 107 15.29 9.00 9.63
N ARG A 108 15.60 7.69 9.64
CA ARG A 108 16.81 7.16 10.31
C ARG A 108 18.09 7.45 9.54
N THR A 109 17.99 7.82 8.26
CA THR A 109 19.14 7.89 7.35
C THR A 109 19.37 9.29 6.77
N VAL A 110 18.65 10.32 7.24
CA VAL A 110 19.00 11.72 6.92
C VAL A 110 20.33 12.04 7.61
N PRO A 111 21.45 12.21 6.90
CA PRO A 111 22.57 12.94 7.47
C PRO A 111 22.07 14.37 7.66
N GLY A 112 22.27 14.98 8.83
CA GLY A 112 22.04 16.42 8.99
C GLY A 112 22.69 17.18 7.83
N PRO A 113 22.13 18.32 7.39
CA PRO A 113 22.67 19.06 6.24
C PRO A 113 24.17 19.22 6.45
N ALA A 114 24.95 18.74 5.48
CA ALA A 114 26.39 18.89 5.49
C ALA A 114 26.70 20.37 5.71
N ALA A 115 27.30 20.67 6.86
CA ALA A 115 27.76 22.02 7.17
C ALA A 115 28.78 22.40 6.09
N HIS A 116 28.38 23.33 5.23
CA HIS A 116 29.25 24.10 4.35
C HIS A 116 29.23 25.55 4.83
#